data_AF-A0A016WGC1-F1
#
_entry.id   AF-A0A016WGC1-F1
#
_cell.length_a   1.000
_cell.length_b   1.000
_cell.length_c   1.000
_cell.angle_alpha   90.00
_cell.angle_beta   90.00
_cell.angle_gamma   90.00
#
_symmetry.space_group_name_H-M   'P 1'
#
loop_
_entity.id
_entity.type
_entity.pdbx_description
1 polymer ?
#
loop_
_entity_poly.entity_id
_entity_poly.type
_entity_poly.pdbx_seq_one_letter_code
_entity_poly.pdbx_strand_id
1 'polypeptide(L)'
;MYSGNEEKGESVDLACTIAISNGYSTRERRGTQRCTQMQNRNVNTEKKVQFCMPFISDEVSRPTRLYLRRANLESLFTLVELSPNNLKRQLTRNHNYDRLRTTSDCAVCSSGREGDCMRSCVIYVIKCIECDELYVSGAARPLCIKVKEYLEGKSSSLGRHRAQAHNGIDSDVQVTILAGESETSARKTLEEFWIYSKNPKMNRREECHTIISELLPYLAASNI
;
A
#
# COMPACT_ATOMS: atom_id res chain seq x y z
N MET A 1 17.94 -11.88 17.63
CA MET A 1 19.18 -11.60 16.87
C MET A 1 18.79 -11.56 15.39
N TYR A 2 18.97 -10.42 14.73
CA TYR A 2 18.34 -10.12 13.44
C TYR A 2 19.15 -10.69 12.26
N SER A 3 18.55 -11.59 11.47
CA SER A 3 19.07 -12.20 10.22
C SER A 3 18.85 -11.29 8.99
N GLY A 4 18.94 -9.97 9.16
CA GLY A 4 18.64 -9.02 8.07
C GLY A 4 19.70 -9.00 6.94
N ASN A 5 20.89 -9.56 7.17
CA ASN A 5 21.96 -9.60 6.16
C ASN A 5 21.86 -10.85 5.26
N GLU A 6 21.45 -11.99 5.80
CA GLU A 6 21.25 -13.23 5.03
C GLU A 6 20.04 -13.08 4.09
N GLU A 7 18.93 -12.55 4.63
CA GLU A 7 17.71 -12.26 3.88
C GLU A 7 17.95 -11.29 2.70
N LYS A 8 18.91 -10.36 2.87
CA LYS A 8 19.33 -9.42 1.82
C LYS A 8 20.13 -10.11 0.72
N GLY A 9 20.98 -11.07 1.06
CA GLY A 9 21.74 -11.88 0.10
C GLY A 9 20.80 -12.71 -0.78
N GLU A 10 19.88 -13.43 -0.14
CA GLU A 10 18.89 -14.28 -0.82
C GLU A 10 17.99 -13.49 -1.78
N SER A 11 17.58 -12.27 -1.39
CA SER A 11 16.78 -11.41 -2.26
C SER A 11 17.53 -10.92 -3.50
N VAL A 12 18.84 -10.69 -3.39
CA VAL A 12 19.68 -10.24 -4.51
C VAL A 12 19.91 -11.40 -5.49
N ASP A 13 20.19 -12.59 -4.97
CA ASP A 13 20.40 -13.78 -5.80
C ASP A 13 19.14 -14.13 -6.60
N LEU A 14 17.96 -14.11 -5.94
CA LEU A 14 16.68 -14.34 -6.62
C LEU A 14 16.44 -13.30 -7.73
N ALA A 15 16.71 -12.02 -7.47
CA ALA A 15 16.56 -10.97 -8.47
C ALA A 15 17.52 -11.17 -9.66
N CYS A 16 18.76 -11.60 -9.40
CA CYS A 16 19.75 -11.92 -10.43
C CYS A 16 19.30 -13.12 -11.29
N THR A 17 18.82 -14.20 -10.68
CA THR A 17 18.31 -15.38 -11.41
C THR A 17 17.14 -15.00 -12.31
N ILE A 18 16.20 -14.19 -11.82
CA ILE A 18 15.07 -13.71 -12.61
C ILE A 18 15.56 -12.85 -13.78
N ALA A 19 16.48 -11.91 -13.54
CA ALA A 19 17.04 -11.07 -14.60
C ALA A 19 17.69 -11.90 -15.71
N ILE A 20 18.51 -12.89 -15.35
CA ILE A 20 19.18 -13.79 -16.30
C ILE A 20 18.13 -14.61 -17.07
N SER A 21 17.12 -15.16 -16.40
CA SER A 21 16.05 -15.94 -17.04
C SER A 21 15.22 -15.13 -18.04
N ASN A 22 15.16 -13.81 -17.87
CA ASN A 22 14.50 -12.88 -18.79
C ASN A 22 15.46 -12.29 -19.84
N GLY A 23 16.67 -12.83 -19.98
CA GLY A 23 17.64 -12.43 -21.01
C GLY A 23 18.44 -11.17 -20.67
N TYR A 24 18.35 -10.64 -19.45
CA TYR A 24 19.17 -9.52 -19.01
C TYR A 24 20.57 -10.01 -18.65
N SER A 25 21.60 -9.38 -19.21
CA SER A 25 22.99 -9.65 -18.86
C SER A 25 23.39 -8.92 -17.58
N THR A 26 23.87 -9.66 -16.57
CA THR A 26 24.41 -9.10 -15.31
C THR A 26 25.81 -8.53 -15.54
N ARG A 27 25.90 -7.45 -16.31
CA ARG A 27 27.17 -6.76 -16.51
C ARG A 27 27.51 -5.97 -15.24
N GLU A 28 28.73 -6.16 -14.75
CA GLU A 28 29.30 -5.38 -13.65
C GLU A 28 29.08 -3.88 -13.87
N ARG A 29 28.78 -3.18 -12.76
CA ARG A 29 28.53 -1.75 -12.68
C ARG A 29 29.68 -0.95 -13.29
N ARG A 30 29.67 -0.74 -14.60
CA ARG A 30 30.31 0.42 -15.21
C ARG A 30 29.43 1.60 -14.87
N GLY A 31 29.93 2.47 -13.99
CA GLY A 31 29.26 3.70 -13.59
C GLY A 31 28.75 4.44 -14.82
N THR A 32 27.46 4.31 -15.08
CA THR A 32 26.81 5.06 -16.14
C THR A 32 26.60 6.45 -15.55
N GLN A 33 27.41 7.40 -16.00
CA GLN A 33 27.18 8.82 -15.79
C GLN A 33 25.69 9.09 -15.99
N ARG A 34 25.03 9.57 -14.92
CA ARG A 34 23.67 10.06 -15.00
C ARG A 34 23.66 11.21 -16.01
N CYS A 35 23.28 10.92 -17.24
CA CYS A 35 22.81 11.96 -18.13
C CYS A 35 21.42 12.33 -17.62
N THR A 36 21.35 13.30 -16.71
CA THR A 36 20.14 14.04 -16.39
C THR A 36 19.71 14.80 -17.64
N GLN A 37 19.06 14.12 -18.58
CA GLN A 37 18.11 14.80 -19.44
C GLN A 37 16.85 15.03 -18.60
N MET A 38 16.86 16.14 -17.86
CA MET A 38 15.63 16.83 -17.52
C MET A 38 14.97 17.19 -18.86
N GLN A 39 13.98 16.41 -19.28
CA GLN A 39 13.06 16.89 -20.29
C GLN A 39 12.25 18.02 -19.67
N ASN A 40 12.73 19.23 -19.93
CA ASN A 40 12.00 20.47 -19.77
C ASN A 40 10.72 20.35 -20.62
N ARG A 41 9.59 20.00 -20.01
CA ARG A 41 8.27 20.13 -20.65
C ARG A 41 7.57 21.35 -20.10
N ASN A 42 8.12 22.51 -20.42
CA ASN A 42 7.30 23.71 -20.59
C ASN A 42 6.72 23.68 -22.00
N VAL A 43 5.51 23.14 -22.15
CA VAL A 43 4.65 23.50 -23.28
C VAL A 43 3.22 23.59 -22.76
N ASN A 44 2.78 24.84 -22.66
CA ASN A 44 1.41 25.30 -22.57
C ASN A 44 0.47 24.35 -23.35
N THR A 45 -0.24 23.48 -22.65
CA THR A 45 -1.24 22.58 -23.25
C THR A 45 -2.59 23.02 -22.72
N GLU A 46 -3.29 23.80 -23.52
CA GLU A 46 -4.73 23.95 -23.42
C GLU A 46 -5.36 22.56 -23.20
N LYS A 47 -6.26 22.49 -22.21
CA LYS A 47 -6.95 21.31 -21.64
C LYS A 47 -7.09 20.08 -22.58
N LYS A 48 -6.03 19.29 -22.76
CA LYS A 48 -6.13 17.99 -23.44
C LYS A 48 -6.73 16.96 -22.48
N VAL A 49 -7.78 16.28 -22.91
CA VAL A 49 -8.43 15.23 -22.13
C VAL A 49 -7.58 13.97 -22.19
N GLN A 50 -7.30 13.33 -21.05
CA GLN A 50 -6.56 12.07 -21.02
C GLN A 50 -7.50 10.91 -21.35
N PHE A 51 -7.15 10.13 -22.37
CA PHE A 51 -7.83 8.88 -22.68
C PHE A 51 -6.93 7.72 -22.24
N CYS A 52 -7.33 7.05 -21.16
CA CYS A 52 -6.56 5.98 -20.53
C CYS A 52 -7.05 4.61 -21.03
N MET A 53 -6.14 3.78 -21.56
CA MET A 53 -6.47 2.40 -21.95
C MET A 53 -5.37 1.42 -21.51
N PRO A 54 -5.71 0.18 -21.13
CA PRO A 54 -4.70 -0.82 -20.80
C PRO A 54 -3.80 -1.09 -22.01
N PHE A 55 -2.49 -1.18 -21.78
CA PHE A 55 -1.54 -1.62 -22.79
C PHE A 55 -1.75 -3.12 -23.05
N ILE A 56 -2.09 -3.47 -24.28
CA ILE A 56 -2.34 -4.84 -24.71
C ILE A 56 -1.06 -5.41 -25.35
N SER A 57 -0.57 -4.76 -26.40
CA SER A 57 0.70 -5.06 -27.08
C SER A 57 1.10 -3.89 -27.98
N ASP A 58 2.37 -3.82 -28.39
CA ASP A 58 2.83 -2.81 -29.35
C ASP A 58 2.10 -2.89 -30.70
N GLU A 59 1.72 -4.10 -31.11
CA GLU A 59 0.96 -4.35 -32.33
C GLU A 59 -0.44 -3.74 -32.30
N VAL A 60 -1.03 -3.54 -31.11
CA VAL A 60 -2.33 -2.90 -30.93
C VAL A 60 -2.16 -1.39 -30.64
N SER A 61 -1.17 -1.04 -29.82
CA SER A 61 -0.86 0.34 -29.44
C SER A 61 -0.48 1.22 -30.62
N ARG A 62 0.36 0.70 -31.53
CA ARG A 62 0.86 1.47 -32.68
C ARG A 62 -0.25 1.83 -33.68
N PRO A 63 -1.11 0.90 -34.14
CA PRO A 63 -2.30 1.25 -34.95
C PRO A 63 -3.25 2.20 -34.25
N THR A 64 -3.47 2.04 -32.94
CA THR A 64 -4.37 2.92 -32.17
C THR A 64 -3.86 4.37 -32.16
N ARG A 65 -2.57 4.56 -31.90
CA ARG A 65 -1.92 5.89 -31.99
C ARG A 65 -2.03 6.47 -33.39
N LEU A 66 -1.79 5.66 -34.42
CA LEU A 66 -1.92 6.07 -35.82
C LEU A 66 -3.34 6.48 -36.19
N TYR A 67 -4.36 5.77 -35.69
CA TYR A 67 -5.76 6.13 -35.92
C TYR A 67 -6.10 7.48 -35.29
N LEU A 68 -5.65 7.73 -34.06
CA LEU A 68 -5.82 9.02 -33.39
C LEU A 68 -5.14 10.17 -34.15
N ARG A 69 -3.95 9.91 -34.72
CA ARG A 69 -3.27 10.88 -35.61
C ARG A 69 -4.10 11.19 -36.84
N ARG A 70 -4.57 10.14 -37.53
CA ARG A 70 -5.36 10.27 -38.77
C ARG A 70 -6.68 10.98 -38.53
N ALA A 71 -7.29 10.79 -37.35
CA ALA A 71 -8.51 11.46 -36.96
C ALA A 71 -8.30 12.91 -36.47
N ASN A 72 -7.08 13.46 -36.51
CA ASN A 72 -6.72 14.78 -35.97
C ASN A 72 -7.09 14.97 -34.48
N LEU A 73 -7.10 13.88 -33.70
CA LEU A 73 -7.48 13.90 -32.29
C LEU A 73 -6.30 14.19 -31.34
N GLU A 74 -5.07 14.32 -31.86
CA GLU A 74 -3.87 14.59 -31.04
C GLU A 74 -3.88 15.96 -30.34
N SER A 75 -4.67 16.92 -30.85
CA SER A 75 -4.86 18.22 -30.22
C SER A 75 -5.86 18.19 -29.07
N LEU A 76 -6.80 17.23 -29.07
CA LEU A 76 -7.89 17.12 -28.09
C LEU A 76 -7.60 16.09 -27.00
N PHE A 77 -6.95 14.99 -27.36
CA PHE A 77 -6.75 13.85 -26.46
C PHE A 77 -5.28 13.47 -26.33
N THR A 78 -4.89 13.08 -25.12
CA THR A 78 -3.61 12.42 -24.87
C THR A 78 -3.90 10.95 -24.54
N LEU A 79 -3.45 10.04 -25.41
CA LEU A 79 -3.51 8.61 -25.14
C LEU A 79 -2.50 8.22 -24.07
N VAL A 80 -3.00 7.71 -22.94
CA VAL A 80 -2.19 7.17 -21.84
C VAL A 80 -2.40 5.66 -21.79
N GLU A 81 -1.38 4.92 -22.20
CA GLU A 81 -1.38 3.45 -22.10
C GLU A 81 -1.02 3.04 -20.67
N LEU A 82 -2.00 2.48 -19.96
CA LEU A 82 -1.83 1.92 -18.63
C LEU A 82 -1.12 0.57 -18.76
N SER A 83 0.17 0.54 -18.46
CA SER A 83 0.96 -0.70 -18.45
C SER A 83 0.29 -1.78 -17.58
N PRO A 84 0.00 -2.98 -18.11
CA PRO A 84 -0.44 -4.09 -17.29
C PRO A 84 0.70 -4.45 -16.36
N ASN A 85 0.41 -4.46 -15.05
CA ASN A 85 1.30 -4.95 -14.00
C ASN A 85 2.77 -4.58 -14.20
N ASN A 86 3.11 -3.30 -13.98
CA ASN A 86 4.50 -2.86 -14.00
C ASN A 86 5.40 -3.78 -13.15
N LEU A 87 6.68 -3.88 -13.51
CA LEU A 87 7.67 -4.67 -12.77
C LEU A 87 7.65 -4.34 -11.27
N LYS A 88 7.39 -3.08 -10.90
CA LYS A 88 7.21 -2.67 -9.51
C LYS A 88 6.06 -3.42 -8.82
N ARG A 89 4.89 -3.60 -9.45
CA ARG A 89 3.70 -4.32 -8.97
C ARG A 89 3.91 -5.83 -8.95
N GLN A 90 4.67 -6.38 -9.90
CA GLN A 90 5.07 -7.79 -9.89
C GLN A 90 6.11 -8.08 -8.80
N LEU A 91 7.12 -7.22 -8.65
CA LEU A 91 8.16 -7.35 -7.63
C LEU A 91 7.66 -7.00 -6.22
N THR A 92 6.61 -6.18 -6.06
CA THR A 92 5.96 -6.00 -4.74
C THR A 92 5.08 -7.18 -4.32
N ARG A 93 4.66 -8.04 -5.26
CA ARG A 93 4.01 -9.31 -4.94
C ARG A 93 5.00 -10.41 -4.56
N ASN A 94 6.28 -10.27 -4.90
CA ASN A 94 7.33 -11.21 -4.50
C ASN A 94 7.99 -10.82 -3.17
N HIS A 95 7.22 -10.33 -2.20
CA HIS A 95 7.78 -10.18 -0.86
C HIS A 95 7.82 -11.56 -0.20
N ASN A 96 8.92 -11.90 0.48
CA ASN A 96 9.06 -13.10 1.33
C ASN A 96 7.94 -13.29 2.38
N TYR A 97 7.01 -12.34 2.48
CA TYR A 97 5.84 -12.38 3.33
C TYR A 97 4.73 -13.27 2.79
N ASP A 98 4.63 -13.51 1.47
CA ASP A 98 3.64 -14.44 0.89
C ASP A 98 3.86 -15.90 1.34
N ARG A 99 5.03 -16.19 1.93
CA ARG A 99 5.39 -17.48 2.54
C ARG A 99 5.15 -17.55 4.06
N LEU A 100 4.53 -16.54 4.68
CA LEU A 100 4.14 -16.63 6.08
C LEU A 100 3.03 -17.68 6.20
N ARG A 101 3.49 -18.91 6.41
CA ARG A 101 2.72 -20.09 6.77
C ARG A 101 1.78 -19.67 7.89
N THR A 102 0.51 -20.06 7.79
CA THR A 102 -0.51 -19.89 8.84
C THR A 102 0.09 -20.36 10.16
N THR A 103 0.64 -19.45 10.96
CA THR A 103 1.14 -19.78 12.28
C THR A 103 -0.09 -20.09 13.13
N SER A 104 -0.06 -21.20 13.85
CA SER A 104 -1.17 -21.62 14.72
C SER A 104 -1.52 -20.61 15.81
N ASP A 105 -0.67 -19.60 16.01
CA ASP A 105 -0.84 -18.50 16.97
C ASP A 105 -0.70 -17.14 16.26
N CYS A 106 -1.65 -16.84 15.36
CA CYS A 106 -1.72 -15.53 14.71
C CYS A 106 -2.89 -14.74 15.32
N ALA A 107 -2.59 -13.64 16.03
CA ALA A 107 -3.60 -12.78 16.65
C ALA A 107 -4.71 -12.32 15.68
N VAL A 108 -4.40 -12.20 14.38
CA VAL A 108 -5.40 -11.87 13.34
C VAL A 108 -6.32 -13.05 13.04
N CYS A 109 -5.79 -14.28 12.97
CA CYS A 109 -6.59 -15.47 12.73
C CYS A 109 -7.39 -15.89 13.97
N SER A 110 -6.86 -15.67 15.18
CA SER A 110 -7.54 -16.02 16.43
C SER A 110 -8.87 -15.28 16.58
N SER A 111 -8.97 -14.07 16.04
CA SER A 111 -10.18 -13.24 16.13
C SER A 111 -10.90 -13.01 14.79
N GLY A 112 -10.30 -13.43 13.68
CA GLY A 112 -10.73 -13.12 12.31
C GLY A 112 -11.03 -14.36 11.48
N ARG A 113 -11.25 -14.18 10.17
CA ARG A 113 -11.42 -15.31 9.25
C ARG A 113 -10.07 -15.86 8.82
N GLU A 114 -10.04 -17.15 8.49
CA GLU A 114 -8.85 -17.76 7.91
C GLU A 114 -8.42 -17.01 6.64
N GLY A 115 -7.13 -16.67 6.55
CA GLY A 115 -6.56 -15.91 5.44
C GLY A 115 -6.60 -14.38 5.60
N ASP A 116 -7.34 -13.81 6.55
CA ASP A 116 -7.33 -12.36 6.81
C ASP A 116 -5.94 -11.86 7.24
N CYS A 117 -5.17 -12.71 7.90
CA CYS A 117 -3.77 -12.46 8.30
C CYS A 117 -2.87 -12.07 7.12
N MET A 118 -3.11 -12.66 5.94
CA MET A 118 -2.31 -12.45 4.73
C MET A 118 -2.83 -11.31 3.86
N ARG A 119 -3.99 -10.72 4.19
CA ARG A 119 -4.51 -9.59 3.43
C ARG A 119 -3.60 -8.38 3.59
N SER A 120 -3.21 -7.82 2.46
CA SER A 120 -2.48 -6.56 2.34
C SER A 120 -3.41 -5.49 1.80
N CYS A 121 -2.98 -4.23 1.91
CA CYS A 121 -3.75 -3.09 1.43
C CYS A 121 -5.14 -2.98 2.08
N VAL A 122 -5.20 -3.11 3.41
CA VAL A 122 -6.45 -3.11 4.18
C VAL A 122 -6.48 -1.98 5.20
N ILE A 123 -7.67 -1.50 5.52
CA ILE A 123 -7.95 -0.72 6.72
C ILE A 123 -8.52 -1.69 7.75
N TYR A 124 -8.00 -1.66 8.96
CA TYR A 124 -8.39 -2.57 10.03
C TYR A 124 -8.57 -1.81 11.35
N VAL A 125 -9.31 -2.44 12.25
CA VAL A 125 -9.48 -2.00 13.63
C VAL A 125 -8.92 -3.07 14.56
N ILE A 126 -8.21 -2.63 15.59
CA ILE A 126 -7.83 -3.43 16.76
C ILE A 126 -8.71 -2.98 17.92
N LYS A 127 -9.34 -3.93 18.59
CA LYS A 127 -10.13 -3.74 19.79
C LYS A 127 -9.42 -4.41 20.96
N CYS A 128 -9.21 -3.69 22.06
CA CYS A 128 -8.76 -4.29 23.31
C CYS A 128 -9.92 -5.07 23.94
N ILE A 129 -9.70 -6.33 24.30
CA ILE A 129 -10.76 -7.19 24.86
C ILE A 129 -11.12 -6.78 26.30
N GLU A 130 -10.16 -6.23 27.05
CA GLU A 130 -10.38 -5.87 28.46
C GLU A 130 -11.16 -4.57 28.66
N CYS A 131 -10.93 -3.56 27.80
CA CYS A 131 -11.49 -2.22 27.98
C CYS A 131 -12.30 -1.70 26.79
N ASP A 132 -12.49 -2.52 25.75
CA ASP A 132 -13.22 -2.20 24.51
C ASP A 132 -12.70 -0.99 23.72
N GLU A 133 -11.54 -0.44 24.09
CA GLU A 133 -10.93 0.66 23.37
C GLU A 133 -10.51 0.25 21.97
N LEU A 134 -10.61 1.19 21.03
CA LEU A 134 -10.36 0.95 19.60
C LEU A 134 -9.10 1.67 19.11
N TYR A 135 -8.42 1.02 18.16
CA TYR A 135 -7.33 1.55 17.34
C TYR A 135 -7.64 1.27 15.87
N VAL A 136 -7.54 2.27 14.99
CA VAL A 136 -7.79 2.14 13.56
C VAL A 136 -6.52 2.49 12.78
N SER A 137 -6.14 1.67 11.79
CA SER A 137 -5.03 2.00 10.90
C SER A 137 -5.11 1.29 9.54
N GLY A 138 -4.33 1.78 8.57
CA GLY A 138 -4.09 1.14 7.28
C GLY A 138 -2.83 0.24 7.28
N ALA A 139 -2.93 -0.92 6.64
CA ALA A 139 -1.81 -1.82 6.37
C ALA A 139 -1.56 -1.94 4.85
N ALA A 140 -0.37 -1.53 4.41
CA ALA A 140 0.09 -1.76 3.03
C ALA A 140 0.64 -3.19 2.83
N ARG A 141 1.17 -3.78 3.91
CA ARG A 141 1.76 -5.13 3.96
C ARG A 141 0.76 -6.11 4.60
N PRO A 142 1.02 -7.43 4.55
CA PRO A 142 0.18 -8.41 5.24
C PRO A 142 -0.13 -8.02 6.69
N LEU A 143 -1.41 -8.14 7.05
CA LEU A 143 -1.93 -7.65 8.32
C LEU A 143 -1.24 -8.31 9.53
N CYS A 144 -0.90 -9.60 9.43
CA CYS A 144 -0.19 -10.33 10.50
C CYS A 144 1.14 -9.69 10.89
N ILE A 145 1.90 -9.18 9.92
CA ILE A 145 3.17 -8.50 10.17
C ILE A 145 2.91 -7.20 10.90
N LYS A 146 1.94 -6.42 10.39
CA LYS A 146 1.63 -5.12 10.93
C LYS A 146 1.16 -5.23 12.39
N VAL A 147 0.25 -6.16 12.68
CA VAL A 147 -0.24 -6.42 14.05
C VAL A 147 0.86 -6.93 14.96
N LYS A 148 1.74 -7.81 14.48
CA LYS A 148 2.89 -8.29 15.25
C LYS A 148 3.82 -7.15 15.67
N GLU A 149 4.13 -6.23 14.76
CA GLU A 149 4.92 -5.02 15.06
C GLU A 149 4.27 -4.18 16.19
N TYR A 150 2.95 -4.07 16.22
CA TYR A 150 2.25 -3.35 17.30
C TYR A 150 2.34 -4.05 18.64
N LEU A 151 2.14 -5.37 18.67
CA LEU A 151 2.17 -6.18 19.91
C LEU A 151 3.56 -6.18 20.55
N GLU A 152 4.62 -6.27 19.73
CA GLU A 152 6.01 -6.27 20.21
C GLU A 152 6.53 -4.85 20.53
N GLY A 153 5.96 -3.82 19.90
CA GLY A 153 6.41 -2.43 20.02
C GLY A 153 6.00 -1.76 21.33
N LYS A 154 6.96 -1.47 22.22
CA LYS A 154 6.70 -0.73 23.47
C LYS A 154 6.20 0.71 23.24
N SER A 155 6.70 1.38 22.20
CA SER A 155 6.31 2.74 21.84
C SER A 155 5.10 2.83 20.91
N SER A 156 4.54 1.68 20.52
CA SER A 156 3.37 1.62 19.65
C SER A 156 2.13 2.16 20.36
N SER A 157 1.07 2.49 19.60
CA SER A 157 -0.22 2.94 20.16
C SER A 157 -0.76 1.90 21.16
N LEU A 158 -0.56 0.62 20.86
CA LEU A 158 -0.94 -0.51 21.72
C LEU A 158 -0.01 -0.69 22.92
N GLY A 159 1.31 -0.55 22.74
CA GLY A 159 2.28 -0.59 23.83
C GLY A 159 2.07 0.53 24.87
N ARG A 160 1.68 1.72 24.39
CA ARG A 160 1.27 2.84 25.24
C ARG A 160 -0.06 2.55 25.93
N HIS A 161 -1.05 2.04 25.20
CA HIS A 161 -2.34 1.66 25.77
C HIS A 161 -2.17 0.65 26.90
N ARG A 162 -1.38 -0.40 26.67
CA ARG A 162 -0.97 -1.40 27.66
C ARG A 162 -0.38 -0.75 28.92
N ALA A 163 0.55 0.19 28.75
CA ALA A 163 1.19 0.88 29.87
C ALA A 163 0.21 1.78 30.67
N GLN A 164 -0.74 2.43 29.99
CA GLN A 164 -1.63 3.43 30.58
C GLN A 164 -2.92 2.86 31.16
N ALA A 165 -3.50 1.85 30.49
CA ALA A 165 -4.79 1.27 30.85
C ALA A 165 -4.66 -0.07 31.60
N HIS A 166 -3.56 -0.80 31.38
CA HIS A 166 -3.39 -2.17 31.88
C HIS A 166 -2.13 -2.34 32.75
N ASN A 167 -1.54 -1.26 33.26
CA ASN A 167 -0.32 -1.30 34.10
C ASN A 167 0.85 -2.08 33.48
N GLY A 168 0.91 -2.14 32.14
CA GLY A 168 1.94 -2.89 31.43
C GLY A 168 1.66 -4.39 31.24
N ILE A 169 0.53 -4.90 31.72
CA ILE A 169 0.11 -6.30 31.53
C ILE A 169 -0.40 -6.49 30.10
N ASP A 170 0.05 -7.54 29.43
CA ASP A 170 -0.42 -7.87 28.09
C ASP A 170 -1.92 -8.20 28.09
N SER A 171 -2.66 -7.52 27.22
CA SER A 171 -4.10 -7.70 27.04
C SER A 171 -4.36 -8.31 25.67
N ASP A 172 -5.31 -9.24 25.61
CA ASP A 172 -5.74 -9.82 24.34
C ASP A 172 -6.42 -8.76 23.47
N VAL A 173 -6.25 -8.93 22.16
CA VAL A 173 -6.81 -8.02 21.16
C VAL A 173 -7.61 -8.77 20.11
N GLN A 174 -8.68 -8.12 19.64
CA GLN A 174 -9.46 -8.56 18.50
C GLN A 174 -9.14 -7.67 17.30
N VAL A 175 -8.76 -8.28 16.18
CA VAL A 175 -8.48 -7.61 14.92
C VAL A 175 -9.62 -7.84 13.94
N THR A 176 -10.08 -6.78 13.28
CA THR A 176 -11.15 -6.84 12.27
C THR A 176 -10.80 -5.97 11.07
N ILE A 177 -10.95 -6.51 9.84
CA ILE A 177 -10.77 -5.75 8.61
C ILE A 177 -12.04 -4.96 8.32
N LEU A 178 -11.90 -3.64 8.14
CA LEU A 178 -13.00 -2.73 7.81
C LEU A 178 -13.21 -2.62 6.29
N ALA A 179 -12.11 -2.47 5.53
CA ALA A 179 -12.15 -2.32 4.08
C ALA A 179 -10.81 -2.71 3.44
N GLY A 180 -10.82 -3.01 2.14
CA GLY A 180 -9.62 -3.20 1.33
C GLY A 180 -9.49 -2.09 0.29
N GLU A 181 -8.33 -1.44 0.24
CA GLU A 181 -8.02 -0.40 -0.76
C GLU A 181 -6.54 -0.48 -1.17
N SER A 182 -6.33 -0.73 -2.46
CA SER A 182 -5.01 -0.93 -3.06
C SER A 182 -4.30 0.38 -3.37
N GLU A 183 -5.05 1.44 -3.66
CA GLU A 183 -4.50 2.75 -3.93
C GLU A 183 -4.13 3.46 -2.62
N THR A 184 -2.88 3.93 -2.52
CA THR A 184 -2.36 4.49 -1.27
C THR A 184 -3.09 5.77 -0.83
N SER A 185 -3.42 6.66 -1.76
CA SER A 185 -4.17 7.90 -1.49
C SER A 185 -5.56 7.56 -0.95
N ALA A 186 -6.32 6.76 -1.70
CA ALA A 186 -7.67 6.34 -1.29
C ALA A 186 -7.66 5.58 0.05
N ARG A 187 -6.69 4.69 0.28
CA ARG A 187 -6.56 3.98 1.56
C ARG A 187 -6.31 4.93 2.74
N LYS A 188 -5.46 5.94 2.57
CA LYS A 188 -5.23 6.95 3.62
C LYS A 188 -6.48 7.76 3.91
N THR A 189 -7.21 8.17 2.88
CA THR A 189 -8.48 8.88 3.04
C THR A 189 -9.52 8.00 3.76
N LEU A 190 -9.60 6.71 3.42
CA LEU A 190 -10.48 5.76 4.11
C LEU A 190 -10.07 5.50 5.56
N GLU A 191 -8.77 5.38 5.83
CA GLU A 191 -8.23 5.25 7.20
C GLU A 191 -8.70 6.42 8.07
N GLU A 192 -8.54 7.65 7.56
CA GLU A 192 -9.02 8.82 8.26
C GLU A 192 -10.54 8.84 8.44
N PHE A 193 -11.31 8.53 7.39
CA PHE A 193 -12.77 8.42 7.49
C PHE A 193 -13.18 7.46 8.62
N TRP A 194 -12.53 6.30 8.72
CA TRP A 194 -12.82 5.34 9.79
C TRP A 194 -12.38 5.81 11.16
N ILE A 195 -11.26 6.53 11.27
CA ILE A 195 -10.84 7.17 12.52
C ILE A 195 -11.89 8.21 12.96
N TYR A 196 -12.36 9.06 12.05
CA TYR A 196 -13.41 10.04 12.34
C TYR A 196 -14.71 9.36 12.79
N SER A 197 -15.17 8.38 12.02
CA SER A 197 -16.41 7.65 12.29
C SER A 197 -16.38 6.85 13.60
N LYS A 198 -15.24 6.21 13.92
CA LYS A 198 -15.10 5.35 15.12
C LYS A 198 -14.64 6.11 16.36
N ASN A 199 -14.05 7.30 16.19
CA ASN A 199 -13.43 8.09 17.25
C ASN A 199 -12.57 7.24 18.24
N PRO A 200 -11.58 6.48 17.72
CA PRO A 200 -10.81 5.53 18.51
C PRO A 200 -9.91 6.23 19.54
N LYS A 201 -10.00 5.89 20.83
CA LYS A 201 -9.18 6.54 21.87
C LYS A 201 -7.72 6.08 21.88
N MET A 202 -7.39 4.93 21.28
CA MET A 202 -6.00 4.48 21.21
C MET A 202 -5.17 5.22 20.15
N ASN A 203 -5.80 5.76 19.10
CA ASN A 203 -5.11 6.58 18.10
C ASN A 203 -4.67 7.90 18.73
N ARG A 204 -3.44 8.34 18.43
CA ARG A 204 -3.01 9.70 18.80
C ARG A 204 -3.64 10.73 17.86
N ARG A 205 -3.87 11.94 18.37
CA ARG A 205 -4.27 13.07 17.52
C ARG A 205 -3.20 13.40 16.47
N GLU A 206 -1.92 13.13 16.76
CA GLU A 206 -0.83 13.29 15.78
C GLU A 206 -0.77 12.17 14.72
N GLU A 207 -1.35 11.00 15.01
CA GLU A 207 -1.45 9.87 14.07
C GLU A 207 -2.65 10.02 13.13
N CYS A 208 -3.61 10.90 13.47
CA CYS A 208 -4.70 11.28 12.60
C CYS A 208 -4.20 12.23 11.51
N HIS A 209 -4.08 11.73 10.28
CA HIS A 209 -3.81 12.56 9.12
C HIS A 209 -4.99 13.53 8.86
N THR A 210 -4.70 14.72 8.35
CA THR A 210 -5.60 15.89 8.34
C THR A 210 -6.48 16.01 7.07
N ILE A 211 -6.68 14.94 6.29
CA ILE A 211 -7.51 14.98 5.07
C ILE A 211 -9.01 15.19 5.42
N ILE A 212 -9.47 14.77 6.59
CA ILE A 212 -10.86 15.01 7.06
C ILE A 212 -11.20 16.51 7.10
N SER A 213 -10.26 17.40 7.44
CA SER A 213 -10.57 18.84 7.52
C SER A 213 -11.01 19.45 6.19
N GLU A 214 -10.46 18.95 5.07
CA GLU A 214 -10.82 19.37 3.72
C GLU A 214 -12.09 18.68 3.21
N LEU A 215 -12.39 17.48 3.72
CA LEU A 215 -13.56 16.67 3.31
C LEU A 215 -14.79 16.85 4.20
N LEU A 216 -14.65 17.41 5.40
CA LEU A 216 -15.73 17.69 6.36
C LEU A 216 -16.93 18.43 5.75
N PRO A 217 -16.76 19.45 4.89
CA PRO A 217 -17.89 20.12 4.25
C PRO A 217 -18.73 19.19 3.37
N TYR A 218 -18.11 18.19 2.75
CA TYR A 218 -18.79 17.23 1.87
C TYR A 218 -19.44 16.09 2.65
N LEU A 219 -18.83 15.68 3.77
CA LEU A 219 -19.42 14.69 4.69
C LEU A 219 -20.65 15.27 5.42
N ALA A 220 -20.63 16.54 5.82
CA ALA A 220 -21.78 17.20 6.45
C ALA A 220 -23.00 17.36 5.51
N ALA A 221 -22.77 17.44 4.19
CA ALA A 221 -23.83 17.44 3.19
C ALA A 221 -24.42 16.04 2.92
N SER A 222 -23.70 15.00 3.35
CA SER A 222 -24.06 13.60 3.20
C SER A 222 -24.51 13.09 4.56
N ASN A 223 -25.73 13.40 5.00
CA ASN A 223 -26.27 12.94 6.30
C ASN A 223 -26.06 11.43 6.53
N ILE A 224 -24.95 11.08 7.20
CA ILE A 224 -24.58 9.78 7.75
C ILE A 224 -24.26 10.01 9.22
#